data_AF-A0A0Q6RAE0-F1
#
_entry.id   AF-A0A0Q6RAE0-F1
#
_cell.length_a   1.000
_cell.length_b   1.000
_cell.length_c   1.000
_cell.angle_alpha   90.00
_cell.angle_beta   90.00
_cell.angle_gamma   90.00
#
_symmetry.space_group_name_H-M   'P 1'
#
loop_
_entity.id
_entity.type
_entity.pdbx_description
1 polymer ?
#
loop_
_entity_poly.entity_id
_entity_poly.type
_entity_poly.pdbx_seq_one_letter_code
_entity_poly.pdbx_strand_id
1 'polypeptide(L)'
;MPDIGDVFRRASDIPSVVDDVVAAGASTIWVPLGVGNEEAAIDAEKRGLTVVMDRCITVEHARFHGGLHLMGFDTGVISAKKQVR
;
A
#
# COMPACT_ATOMS: atom_id res chain seq x y z
N MET A 1 6.47 -2.30 -17.05
CA MET A 1 5.36 -2.92 -16.34
C MET A 1 5.68 -2.80 -14.86
N PRO A 2 4.82 -2.18 -14.03
CA PRO A 2 5.04 -2.11 -12.59
C PRO A 2 4.94 -3.50 -11.94
N ASP A 3 5.66 -3.71 -10.85
CA ASP A 3 5.59 -4.98 -10.10
C ASP A 3 4.44 -4.98 -9.06
N ILE A 4 4.20 -3.81 -8.44
CA ILE A 4 3.26 -3.64 -7.33
C ILE A 4 2.37 -2.41 -7.56
N GLY A 5 1.06 -2.57 -7.37
CA GLY A 5 0.11 -1.47 -7.22
C GLY A 5 -0.12 -1.13 -5.74
N ASP A 6 0.43 -0.02 -5.27
CA ASP A 6 0.27 0.48 -3.89
C ASP A 6 -0.93 1.43 -3.78
N VAL A 7 -1.89 1.10 -2.91
CA VAL A 7 -3.25 1.64 -2.97
C VAL A 7 -3.52 2.64 -1.85
N PHE A 8 -3.54 3.94 -2.16
CA PHE A 8 -3.96 5.00 -1.22
C PHE A 8 -5.38 5.50 -1.50
N ARG A 9 -6.32 4.55 -1.68
CA ARG A 9 -7.74 4.82 -1.90
C ARG A 9 -8.58 4.28 -0.74
N ARG A 10 -9.84 4.70 -0.67
CA ARG A 10 -10.79 4.14 0.31
C ARG A 10 -11.14 2.70 -0.06
N ALA A 11 -11.57 1.92 0.93
CA ALA A 11 -11.97 0.53 0.74
C ALA A 11 -13.05 0.31 -0.34
N SER A 12 -13.98 1.26 -0.49
CA SER A 12 -15.04 1.24 -1.52
C SER A 12 -14.48 1.28 -2.95
N ASP A 13 -13.31 1.86 -3.13
CA ASP A 13 -12.71 2.12 -4.43
C ASP A 13 -11.71 1.00 -4.82
N ILE A 14 -11.46 0.03 -3.92
CA ILE A 14 -10.52 -1.08 -4.18
C ILE A 14 -10.93 -1.92 -5.41
N PRO A 15 -12.21 -2.28 -5.62
CA PRO A 15 -12.58 -3.08 -6.79
C PRO A 15 -12.13 -2.47 -8.13
N SER A 16 -12.32 -1.15 -8.33
CA SER A 16 -11.85 -0.50 -9.56
C SER A 16 -10.33 -0.39 -9.63
N VAL A 17 -9.65 -0.29 -8.47
CA VAL A 17 -8.19 -0.32 -8.44
C VAL A 17 -7.64 -1.70 -8.84
N VAL A 18 -8.31 -2.79 -8.49
CA VAL A 18 -7.92 -4.14 -8.96
C VAL A 18 -7.91 -4.18 -10.49
N ASP A 19 -8.90 -3.57 -11.14
CA ASP A 19 -8.94 -3.47 -12.60
C ASP A 19 -7.76 -2.71 -13.17
N ASP A 20 -7.44 -1.56 -12.58
CA ASP A 20 -6.30 -0.74 -12.99
C ASP A 20 -4.97 -1.51 -12.82
N VAL A 21 -4.81 -2.25 -11.73
CA VAL A 21 -3.60 -3.04 -11.42
C VAL A 21 -3.42 -4.19 -12.42
N VAL A 22 -4.49 -4.92 -12.74
CA VAL A 22 -4.46 -5.99 -13.74
C VAL A 22 -4.17 -5.42 -15.13
N ALA A 23 -4.80 -4.29 -15.50
CA ALA A 23 -4.56 -3.64 -16.79
C ALA A 23 -3.12 -3.11 -16.91
N ALA A 24 -2.54 -2.64 -15.80
CA ALA A 24 -1.15 -2.23 -15.74
C ALA A 24 -0.17 -3.43 -15.81
N GLY A 25 -0.65 -4.65 -15.62
CA GLY A 25 0.13 -5.89 -15.63
C GLY A 25 0.91 -6.15 -14.36
N ALA A 26 0.64 -5.47 -13.25
CA ALA A 26 1.31 -5.76 -11.99
C ALA A 26 0.91 -7.14 -11.45
N SER A 27 1.84 -7.81 -10.77
CA SER A 27 1.59 -9.13 -10.16
C SER A 27 1.00 -9.03 -8.75
N THR A 28 1.10 -7.85 -8.13
CA THR A 28 0.77 -7.67 -6.72
C THR A 28 -0.03 -6.38 -6.50
N ILE A 29 -1.04 -6.45 -5.65
CA ILE A 29 -1.75 -5.29 -5.11
C ILE A 29 -1.49 -5.19 -3.61
N TRP A 30 -1.17 -3.98 -3.13
CA TRP A 30 -0.85 -3.71 -1.74
C TRP A 30 -1.79 -2.66 -1.17
N VAL A 31 -2.60 -3.06 -0.19
CA VAL A 31 -3.58 -2.21 0.49
C VAL A 31 -3.08 -1.88 1.91
N PRO A 32 -2.96 -0.59 2.26
CA PRO A 32 -2.33 -0.13 3.49
C PRO A 32 -3.15 -0.47 4.74
N LEU A 33 -2.49 -0.29 5.89
CA LEU A 33 -3.07 -0.51 7.22
C LEU A 33 -4.40 0.23 7.40
N GLY A 34 -5.39 -0.44 7.99
CA GLY A 34 -6.70 0.14 8.29
C GLY A 34 -7.62 0.32 7.08
N VAL A 35 -7.22 -0.16 5.89
CA VAL A 35 -8.06 -0.19 4.69
C VAL A 35 -8.18 -1.64 4.22
N GLY A 36 -9.41 -2.11 4.00
CA GLY A 36 -9.63 -3.47 3.53
C GLY A 36 -10.96 -3.67 2.81
N ASN A 37 -10.95 -4.59 1.86
CA ASN A 37 -12.13 -5.04 1.11
C ASN A 37 -11.92 -6.51 0.75
N GLU A 38 -12.52 -7.42 1.52
CA GLU A 38 -12.32 -8.87 1.38
C GLU A 38 -12.87 -9.41 0.06
N GLU A 39 -14.01 -8.89 -0.41
CA GLU A 39 -14.58 -9.28 -1.69
C GLU A 39 -13.64 -8.92 -2.85
N ALA A 40 -13.07 -7.72 -2.82
CA ALA A 40 -12.09 -7.29 -3.83
C ALA A 40 -10.78 -8.09 -3.76
N ALA A 41 -10.36 -8.50 -2.56
CA ALA A 41 -9.19 -9.36 -2.40
C ALA A 41 -9.41 -10.73 -3.05
N ILE A 42 -10.56 -11.35 -2.80
CA ILE A 42 -10.94 -12.63 -3.41
C ILE A 42 -11.00 -12.51 -4.94
N ASP A 43 -11.54 -11.42 -5.48
CA ASP A 43 -11.54 -11.17 -6.93
C ASP A 43 -10.12 -11.02 -7.49
N ALA A 44 -9.28 -10.22 -6.84
CA ALA A 44 -7.89 -10.01 -7.22
C ALA A 44 -7.09 -11.33 -7.24
N GLU A 45 -7.24 -12.18 -6.21
CA GLU A 45 -6.59 -13.50 -6.15
C GLU A 45 -7.06 -14.42 -7.28
N LYS A 46 -8.37 -14.45 -7.60
CA LYS A 46 -8.90 -15.23 -8.73
C LYS A 46 -8.31 -14.78 -10.07
N ARG A 47 -7.92 -13.51 -10.18
CA ARG A 47 -7.27 -12.92 -11.36
C ARG A 47 -5.76 -13.11 -11.36
N GLY A 48 -5.21 -13.82 -10.38
CA GLY A 48 -3.80 -14.20 -10.29
C GLY A 48 -2.91 -13.14 -9.62
N LEU A 49 -3.49 -12.12 -8.99
CA LEU A 49 -2.73 -11.16 -8.21
C LEU A 49 -2.37 -11.74 -6.84
N THR A 50 -1.17 -11.40 -6.37
CA THR A 50 -0.84 -11.51 -4.94
C THR A 50 -1.48 -10.32 -4.21
N VAL A 51 -2.27 -10.59 -3.17
CA VAL A 51 -2.92 -9.55 -2.39
C VAL A 51 -2.24 -9.40 -1.03
N VAL A 52 -1.81 -8.17 -0.72
CA VAL A 52 -1.37 -7.80 0.63
C VAL A 52 -2.36 -6.78 1.18
N MET A 53 -2.96 -7.07 2.32
CA MET A 53 -3.93 -6.21 2.98
C MET A 53 -3.54 -5.92 4.43
N ASP A 54 -3.96 -4.77 4.93
CA ASP A 54 -3.73 -4.31 6.30
C ASP A 54 -2.24 -4.25 6.69
N ARG A 55 -1.37 -3.85 5.74
CA ARG A 55 0.08 -3.71 5.96
C ARG A 55 0.58 -2.42 5.36
N CYS A 56 1.42 -1.67 6.06
CA CYS A 56 2.09 -0.51 5.48
C CYS A 56 3.39 -0.94 4.80
N ILE A 57 3.55 -0.64 3.51
CA ILE A 57 4.72 -1.08 2.73
C ILE A 57 6.04 -0.54 3.29
N THR A 58 6.07 0.70 3.79
CA THR A 58 7.26 1.28 4.41
C THR A 58 7.64 0.58 5.70
N VAL A 59 6.65 0.26 6.54
CA VAL A 59 6.88 -0.46 7.80
C VAL A 59 7.37 -1.88 7.53
N GLU A 60 6.75 -2.60 6.59
CA GLU A 60 7.20 -3.95 6.23
C GLU A 60 8.58 -3.94 5.57
N HIS A 61 8.85 -3.00 4.66
CA HIS A 61 10.17 -2.85 4.06
C HIS A 61 11.24 -2.62 5.13
N ALA A 62 11.00 -1.73 6.09
CA ALA A 62 11.94 -1.44 7.17
C ALA A 62 12.01 -2.55 8.22
N ARG A 63 10.95 -3.36 8.41
CA ARG A 63 11.00 -4.56 9.27
C ARG A 63 12.06 -5.55 8.79
N PHE A 64 12.25 -5.68 7.48
CA PHE A 64 13.23 -6.59 6.90
C PHE A 64 14.59 -5.94 6.60
N HIS A 65 14.65 -4.63 6.35
CA HIS A 65 15.88 -3.93 5.91
C HIS A 65 16.37 -2.84 6.87
N GLY A 66 15.67 -2.60 7.97
CA GLY A 66 15.98 -1.52 8.92
C GLY A 66 15.71 -0.12 8.35
N GLY A 67 16.29 0.91 8.98
CA GLY A 67 16.32 2.27 8.45
C GLY A 67 15.04 3.11 8.61
N LEU A 68 14.01 2.61 9.32
CA LEU A 68 12.75 3.36 9.51
C LEU A 68 12.97 4.76 10.12
N HIS A 69 13.94 4.88 11.05
CA HIS A 69 14.33 6.14 11.68
C HIS A 69 14.87 7.18 10.68
N LEU A 70 15.51 6.75 9.58
CA LEU A 70 15.99 7.65 8.52
C LEU A 70 14.86 8.16 7.61
N MET A 71 13.70 7.51 7.62
CA MET A 71 12.52 7.89 6.81
C MET A 71 11.58 8.88 7.52
N GLY A 72 12.07 9.57 8.54
CA GLY A 72 11.32 10.62 9.23
C GLY A 72 10.44 10.14 10.39
N PHE A 73 10.40 8.83 10.66
CA PHE A 73 9.58 8.23 11.72
C PHE A 73 10.13 8.39 13.14
N ASP A 74 11.38 8.85 13.28
CA ASP A 74 11.99 9.17 14.58
C ASP A 74 12.86 10.44 14.46
N THR A 75 12.29 11.49 13.87
CA THR A 75 12.99 12.78 13.75
C THR A 75 13.17 13.50 15.09
N GLY A 76 12.51 13.03 16.16
CA GLY A 76 12.36 13.77 17.41
C GLY A 76 11.54 15.06 17.25
N VAL A 77 10.96 15.32 16.07
CA VAL A 77 10.22 16.54 15.75
C VAL A 77 8.74 16.20 15.57
N ILE A 78 7.92 16.50 16.58
CA ILE A 78 6.46 16.46 16.48
C ILE A 78 5.96 17.87 16.13
N SER A 79 5.53 18.09 14.88
CA SER A 79 4.98 19.38 14.44
C SER A 79 3.79 19.18 13.49
N ALA A 80 2.69 19.87 13.76
CA ALA A 80 1.54 19.97 12.85
C ALA A 80 1.62 21.18 11.90
N LYS A 81 2.70 21.98 12.00
CA LYS A 81 2.86 23.19 11.17
C LYS A 81 3.36 22.79 9.78
N LYS A 82 2.74 23.36 8.74
CA LYS A 82 3.22 23.26 7.36
C LYS A 82 4.63 23.84 7.30
N GLN A 83 5.64 23.01 7.02
CA GLN A 83 7.00 23.50 6.77
C GLN A 83 6.96 24.35 5.49
N VAL A 84 7.18 25.64 5.66
CA VAL A 84 7.41 26.56 4.55
C VAL A 84 8.90 26.43 4.23
N ARG A 85 9.20 25.94 3.03
CA ARG A 85 10.57 25.80 2.54
C ARG A 85 11.20 27.17 2.33
#